data_AF-A0A519MUI0-F1
#
_entry.id   AF-A0A519MUI0-F1
#
_cell.length_a   1.000
_cell.length_b   1.000
_cell.length_c   1.000
_cell.angle_alpha   90.00
_cell.angle_beta   90.00
_cell.angle_gamma   90.00
#
_symmetry.space_group_name_H-M   'P 1'
#
loop_
_entity.id
_entity.type
_entity.pdbx_description
1 polymer ?
#
loop_
_entity_poly.entity_id
_entity_poly.type
_entity_poly.pdbx_seq_one_letter_code
_entity_poly.pdbx_strand_id
1 'polypeptide(L)'
;KYLNESLTKSELSSIIEKLNIKPIEIVRQKETIWTEKFKGKDFSDDEIMDILILHPNLIERPIVVNGDKAVIARPASNIEAIL
;
A
#
# COMPACT_ATOMS: atom_id res chain seq x y z
N LYS A 1 -4.09 9.45 -11.08
CA LYS A 1 -4.14 10.34 -9.88
C LYS A 1 -3.05 9.90 -8.91
N TYR A 2 -2.27 10.83 -8.32
CA TYR A 2 -1.28 10.53 -7.27
C TYR A 2 -1.96 10.60 -5.90
N LEU A 3 -1.86 9.55 -5.09
CA LEU A 3 -2.50 9.49 -3.77
C LEU A 3 -1.53 10.03 -2.71
N ASN A 4 -1.91 11.11 -2.02
CA ASN A 4 -1.08 11.78 -1.00
C ASN A 4 -1.75 11.97 0.37
N GLU A 5 -2.90 11.33 0.61
CA GLU A 5 -3.75 11.59 1.78
C GLU A 5 -4.01 10.33 2.62
N SER A 6 -4.61 10.53 3.80
CA SER A 6 -5.15 9.46 4.66
C SER A 6 -6.31 8.77 3.95
N LEU A 7 -6.19 7.47 3.71
CA LEU A 7 -7.21 6.67 3.03
C LEU A 7 -8.21 6.13 4.04
N THR A 8 -9.44 5.90 3.59
CA THR A 8 -10.38 5.02 4.28
C THR A 8 -10.09 3.55 3.98
N LYS A 9 -10.60 2.62 4.80
CA LYS A 9 -10.42 1.18 4.58
C LYS A 9 -10.98 0.73 3.23
N SER A 10 -12.10 1.31 2.80
CA SER A 10 -12.71 1.04 1.49
C SER A 10 -11.81 1.50 0.32
N GLU A 11 -11.25 2.72 0.41
CA GLU A 11 -10.34 3.22 -0.62
C GLU A 11 -9.04 2.41 -0.68
N LEU A 12 -8.48 2.04 0.48
CA LEU A 12 -7.30 1.19 0.54
C LEU A 12 -7.57 -0.20 -0.04
N SER A 13 -8.75 -0.79 0.24
CA SER A 13 -9.15 -2.09 -0.34
C SER A 13 -9.21 -2.01 -1.85
N SER A 14 -9.88 -0.98 -2.38
CA SER A 14 -9.96 -0.78 -3.84
C SER A 14 -8.58 -0.59 -4.47
N ILE A 15 -7.66 0.10 -3.80
CA ILE A 15 -6.29 0.26 -4.29
C ILE A 15 -5.54 -1.08 -4.33
N ILE A 16 -5.65 -1.88 -3.27
CA ILE A 16 -4.98 -3.19 -3.17
C ILE A 16 -5.55 -4.17 -4.20
N GLU A 17 -6.86 -4.15 -4.42
CA GLU A 17 -7.52 -4.92 -5.49
C GLU A 17 -6.98 -4.51 -6.87
N LYS A 18 -6.86 -3.21 -7.15
CA LYS A 18 -6.31 -2.70 -8.42
C LYS A 18 -4.82 -2.97 -8.59
N LEU A 19 -4.08 -3.07 -7.50
CA LEU A 19 -2.67 -3.48 -7.49
C LEU A 19 -2.51 -4.99 -7.67
N ASN A 20 -3.57 -5.77 -7.39
CA ASN A 20 -3.58 -7.22 -7.40
C ASN A 20 -2.47 -7.84 -6.52
N ILE A 21 -2.36 -7.33 -5.29
CA ILE A 21 -1.39 -7.77 -4.27
C ILE A 21 -2.10 -8.05 -2.95
N LYS A 22 -1.39 -8.67 -1.99
CA LYS A 22 -1.83 -8.73 -0.59
C LYS A 22 -1.55 -7.42 0.15
N PRO A 23 -2.32 -7.08 1.20
CA PRO A 23 -2.06 -5.89 2.01
C PRO A 23 -0.64 -5.79 2.55
N ILE A 24 -0.01 -6.90 2.92
CA ILE A 24 1.38 -6.89 3.42
C ILE A 24 2.41 -6.42 2.39
N GLU A 25 2.12 -6.57 1.10
CA GLU A 25 3.04 -6.23 0.00
C GLU A 25 3.10 -4.72 -0.27
N ILE A 26 2.09 -3.96 0.17
CA ILE A 26 2.09 -2.50 0.09
C ILE A 26 2.79 -1.85 1.29
N VAL A 27 3.20 -2.63 2.30
CA VAL A 27 3.82 -2.12 3.52
C VAL A 27 5.28 -1.76 3.27
N ARG A 28 5.67 -0.54 3.65
CA ARG A 28 7.06 -0.08 3.73
C ARG A 28 7.77 -0.75 4.89
N GLN A 29 8.28 -1.95 4.65
CA GLN A 29 8.92 -2.76 5.70
C GLN A 29 10.20 -2.15 6.30
N LYS A 30 10.74 -1.08 5.70
CA LYS A 30 11.95 -0.37 6.16
C LYS A 30 11.65 0.82 7.07
N GLU A 31 10.39 1.19 7.25
CA GLU A 31 10.01 2.28 8.14
C GLU A 31 10.27 1.90 9.60
N THR A 32 10.80 2.83 10.39
CA THR A 32 11.16 2.60 11.79
C THR A 32 10.00 2.02 12.59
N ILE A 33 8.81 2.60 12.43
CA ILE A 33 7.60 2.13 13.12
C ILE A 33 7.24 0.68 12.76
N TRP A 34 7.45 0.26 11.50
CA TRP A 34 7.27 -1.14 11.11
C TRP A 34 8.26 -2.03 11.83
N THR A 35 9.55 -1.67 11.76
CA THR A 35 10.63 -2.47 12.33
C THR A 35 10.55 -2.62 13.85
N GLU A 36 10.08 -1.59 14.56
CA GLU A 36 10.02 -1.59 16.03
C GLU A 36 8.73 -2.23 16.58
N LYS A 37 7.59 -2.05 15.91
CA LYS A 37 6.28 -2.43 16.48
C LYS A 37 5.65 -3.67 15.85
N PHE A 38 5.94 -3.93 14.59
CA PHE A 38 5.16 -4.86 13.77
C PHE A 38 6.00 -6.00 13.19
N LYS A 39 7.28 -5.78 12.89
CA LYS A 39 8.17 -6.77 12.28
C LYS A 39 8.26 -8.05 13.13
N GLY A 40 8.12 -9.21 12.46
CA GLY A 40 8.22 -10.53 13.08
C GLY A 40 6.94 -11.03 13.76
N LYS A 41 5.85 -10.29 13.64
CA LYS A 41 4.51 -10.73 14.04
C LYS A 41 3.74 -11.19 12.80
N ASP A 42 2.90 -12.19 12.98
CA ASP A 42 1.95 -12.63 11.97
C ASP A 42 0.65 -11.83 12.14
N PHE A 43 0.24 -11.15 11.08
CA PHE A 43 -1.00 -10.39 11.00
C PHE A 43 -1.84 -10.95 9.85
N SER A 44 -3.15 -10.99 10.06
CA SER A 44 -4.12 -11.20 8.98
C SER A 44 -4.15 -10.01 8.03
N ASP A 45 -4.69 -10.24 6.82
CA ASP A 45 -4.87 -9.18 5.83
C ASP A 45 -5.71 -8.01 6.40
N ASP A 46 -6.75 -8.30 7.18
CA ASP A 46 -7.58 -7.28 7.84
C ASP A 46 -6.81 -6.47 8.89
N GLU A 47 -5.96 -7.11 9.69
CA GLU A 47 -5.13 -6.41 10.68
C GLU A 47 -4.09 -5.52 10.00
N ILE A 48 -3.50 -5.97 8.89
CA ILE A 48 -2.59 -5.14 8.10
C ILE A 48 -3.33 -3.92 7.55
N MET A 49 -4.55 -4.10 7.06
CA MET A 49 -5.38 -2.97 6.59
C MET A 49 -5.60 -1.96 7.70
N ASP A 50 -5.97 -2.40 8.90
CA ASP A 50 -6.20 -1.50 10.03
C ASP A 50 -4.90 -0.78 10.46
N ILE A 51 -3.76 -1.48 10.46
CA ILE A 51 -2.44 -0.89 10.72
C ILE A 51 -2.12 0.20 9.68
N LEU A 52 -2.35 -0.05 8.39
CA LEU A 52 -2.07 0.91 7.31
C LEU A 52 -2.97 2.15 7.39
N ILE A 53 -4.21 2.01 7.83
CA ILE A 53 -5.13 3.14 8.05
C ILE A 53 -4.69 3.99 9.25
N LEU A 54 -4.25 3.34 10.34
CA LEU A 54 -3.70 4.03 11.53
C LEU A 54 -2.32 4.64 11.28
N HIS A 55 -1.54 4.06 10.36
CA HIS A 55 -0.19 4.49 10.01
C HIS A 55 -0.01 4.65 8.49
N PRO A 56 -0.61 5.68 7.85
CA PRO A 56 -0.56 5.85 6.38
C PRO A 56 0.84 6.06 5.80
N ASN A 57 1.83 6.37 6.64
CA ASN A 57 3.24 6.44 6.26
C ASN A 57 3.85 5.08 5.92
N LEU A 58 3.24 3.99 6.40
CA LEU A 58 3.61 2.62 6.07
C LEU A 58 3.15 2.19 4.67
N ILE A 59 2.27 2.95 4.01
CA ILE A 59 1.81 2.61 2.66
C ILE A 59 2.89 3.00 1.65
N GLU A 60 3.27 2.07 0.77
CA GLU A 60 4.23 2.33 -0.30
C GLU A 60 3.75 3.42 -1.24
N ARG A 61 4.68 4.27 -1.69
CA ARG A 61 4.41 5.37 -2.61
C ARG A 61 5.62 5.60 -3.52
N PRO A 62 5.43 6.09 -4.77
CA PRO A 62 4.15 6.47 -5.39
C PRO A 62 3.21 5.31 -5.71
N ILE A 63 1.90 5.52 -5.57
CA ILE A 63 0.88 4.65 -6.19
C ILE A 63 0.26 5.41 -7.34
N VAL A 64 0.31 4.83 -8.53
CA VAL A 64 -0.31 5.37 -9.73
C VAL A 64 -1.51 4.49 -10.09
N VAL A 65 -2.66 5.11 -10.30
CA VAL A 65 -3.90 4.43 -10.70
C VAL A 65 -4.28 4.89 -12.11
N ASN A 66 -4.50 3.94 -13.01
CA ASN A 66 -5.02 4.13 -14.37
C ASN A 66 -6.24 3.21 -14.60
N GLY A 67 -7.44 3.77 -14.59
CA GLY A 67 -8.70 3.01 -14.68
C GLY A 67 -8.82 1.98 -13.55
N ASP A 68 -8.88 0.70 -13.94
CA ASP A 68 -9.02 -0.45 -13.05
C ASP A 68 -7.68 -1.10 -12.66
N LYS A 69 -6.56 -0.49 -13.04
CA LYS A 69 -5.22 -0.94 -12.68
C LYS A 69 -4.50 0.07 -11.81
N ALA A 70 -3.64 -0.42 -10.93
CA ALA A 70 -2.74 0.40 -10.14
C ALA A 70 -1.33 -0.20 -10.11
N VAL A 71 -0.32 0.62 -9.84
CA VAL A 71 1.06 0.16 -9.66
C VAL A 71 1.81 1.01 -8.63
N ILE A 72 2.72 0.36 -7.90
CA ILE A 72 3.73 1.04 -7.07
C ILE A 72 4.84 1.51 -8.01
N ALA A 73 4.89 2.81 -8.30
CA ALA A 73 5.82 3.40 -9.28
C ALA A 73 7.20 3.67 -8.67
N ARG A 74 7.80 2.62 -8.10
CA ARG A 74 9.16 2.63 -7.57
C ARG A 74 9.86 1.32 -7.97
N PRO A 75 10.69 1.34 -9.04
CA PRO A 75 11.08 2.48 -9.88
C PRO A 75 9.95 3.02 -10.76
N ALA A 76 10.11 4.25 -11.28
CA ALA A 76 9.11 4.93 -12.10
C ALA A 76 8.75 4.15 -13.38
N SER A 77 9.63 3.29 -13.88
CA SER A 77 9.40 2.40 -15.02
C SER A 77 8.21 1.46 -14.81
N ASN A 78 7.82 1.17 -13.56
CA ASN A 78 6.65 0.32 -13.29
C ASN A 78 5.34 0.93 -13.83
N ILE A 79 5.30 2.23 -14.11
CA ILE A 79 4.14 2.91 -14.70
C ILE A 79 3.79 2.29 -16.07
N GLU A 80 4.76 1.80 -16.83
CA GLU A 80 4.53 1.18 -18.14
C GLU A 80 3.61 -0.04 -18.07
N ALA A 81 3.51 -0.71 -16.91
CA ALA A 81 2.64 -1.87 -16.72
C ALA A 81 1.14 -1.54 -16.72
N ILE A 82 0.79 -0.25 -16.56
CA ILE A 82 -0.60 0.21 -16.44
C ILE A 82 -1.00 1.23 -17.51
N LEU A 83 -0.14 1.52 -18.49
CA LEU A 83 -0.47 2.37 -19.64
C LEU A 83 -1.36 1.67 -20.67
#